data_AF-A0A5S3Z9Y2-F1
#
_entry.id   AF-A0A5S3Z9Y2-F1
#
_cell.length_a   1.000
_cell.length_b   1.000
_cell.length_c   1.000
_cell.angle_alpha   90.00
_cell.angle_beta   90.00
_cell.angle_gamma   90.00
#
_symmetry.space_group_name_H-M   'P 1'
#
loop_
_entity.id
_entity.type
_entity.pdbx_description
1 polymer ?
#
loop_
_entity_poly.entity_id
_entity_poly.type
_entity_poly.pdbx_seq_one_letter_code
_entity_poly.pdbx_strand_id
1 'polypeptide(L)'
;MNFFWNLVLKRKISRANMLPLTQIWEEVLMYLAKSEDSIWSDMEVEDTVKLIKKQLHLLKSSGKVNVSKLNYLFLPTAPLQEIAMENG
;
A
#
# COMPACT_ATOMS: atom_id res chain seq x y z
N MET A 1 23.58 -2.76 2.05
CA MET A 1 23.23 -2.63 3.49
C MET A 1 21.71 -2.52 3.62
N ASN A 2 21.09 -3.35 4.48
CA ASN A 2 19.77 -3.19 5.09
C ASN A 2 18.46 -3.44 4.31
N PHE A 3 18.43 -4.37 3.34
CA PHE A 3 17.15 -4.90 2.80
C PHE A 3 16.39 -5.77 3.82
N PHE A 4 17.10 -6.36 4.79
CA PHE A 4 16.53 -7.22 5.84
C PHE A 4 15.70 -6.46 6.89
N TRP A 5 15.94 -5.16 7.10
CA TRP A 5 15.22 -4.38 8.13
C TRP A 5 13.79 -4.00 7.70
N ASN A 6 13.55 -3.85 6.40
CA ASN A 6 12.21 -3.56 5.87
C ASN A 6 11.26 -4.78 5.89
N LEU A 7 11.75 -5.98 6.20
CA LEU A 7 10.95 -7.21 6.14
C LEU A 7 10.16 -7.51 7.43
N VAL A 8 10.52 -6.94 8.58
CA VAL A 8 10.11 -7.50 9.89
C VAL A 8 9.27 -6.56 10.76
N LEU A 9 9.19 -5.27 10.48
CA LEU A 9 8.49 -4.32 11.36
C LEU A 9 6.97 -4.27 11.09
N LYS A 10 6.25 -5.33 11.52
CA LYS A 10 4.80 -5.27 11.72
C LYS A 10 4.52 -4.25 12.83
N ARG A 11 3.99 -3.08 12.47
CA ARG A 11 3.61 -2.05 13.45
C ARG A 11 2.26 -2.38 14.07
N LYS A 12 2.18 -2.27 15.40
CA LYS A 12 0.92 -2.38 16.13
C LYS A 12 0.13 -1.08 15.95
N ILE A 13 -1.13 -1.21 15.57
CA ILE A 13 -2.05 -0.09 15.43
C ILE A 13 -2.80 0.07 16.75
N SER A 14 -2.98 1.32 17.19
CA SER A 14 -3.79 1.61 18.37
C SER A 14 -5.24 1.20 18.13
N ARG A 15 -5.94 0.72 19.16
CA ARG A 15 -7.35 0.27 19.03
C ARG A 15 -8.26 1.36 18.44
N ALA A 16 -8.06 2.61 18.85
CA ALA A 16 -8.81 3.76 18.33
C ALA A 16 -8.66 3.93 16.81
N ASN A 17 -7.52 3.56 16.24
CA ASN A 17 -7.22 3.74 14.81
C ASN A 17 -7.48 2.47 13.99
N MET A 18 -7.79 1.32 14.62
CA MET A 18 -8.06 0.08 13.89
C MET A 18 -9.33 0.16 13.04
N LEU A 19 -10.40 0.73 13.59
CA LEU A 19 -11.68 0.83 12.89
C LEU A 19 -11.61 1.81 11.70
N PRO A 20 -11.12 3.07 11.88
CA PRO A 20 -10.94 3.99 10.75
C PRO A 20 -10.04 3.42 9.65
N LEU A 21 -8.91 2.79 10.03
CA LEU A 21 -7.98 2.22 9.04
C LEU A 21 -8.59 1.05 8.26
N THR A 22 -9.41 0.24 8.93
CA THR A 22 -10.17 -0.85 8.29
C THR A 22 -11.14 -0.29 7.24
N GLN A 23 -11.90 0.74 7.60
CA GLN A 23 -12.87 1.39 6.69
C GLN A 23 -12.18 1.98 5.47
N ILE A 24 -11.09 2.73 5.67
CA ILE A 24 -10.31 3.32 4.57
C ILE A 24 -9.84 2.23 3.58
N TRP A 25 -9.34 1.11 4.08
CA TRP A 25 -8.86 0.03 3.19
C TRP A 25 -9.98 -0.71 2.48
N GLU A 26 -11.15 -0.86 3.11
CA GLU A 26 -12.33 -1.42 2.46
C GLU A 26 -12.84 -0.50 1.34
N GLU A 27 -12.85 0.81 1.57
CA GLU A 27 -13.18 1.80 0.54
C GLU A 27 -12.18 1.76 -0.61
N VAL A 28 -10.87 1.75 -0.33
CA VAL A 28 -9.83 1.63 -1.36
C VAL A 28 -10.01 0.35 -2.19
N LEU A 29 -10.33 -0.78 -1.56
CA LEU A 29 -10.63 -2.02 -2.29
C LEU A 29 -11.87 -1.89 -3.18
N MET A 30 -12.90 -1.17 -2.74
CA MET A 30 -14.09 -0.90 -3.57
C MET A 30 -13.77 -0.02 -4.78
N TYR A 31 -12.88 0.97 -4.63
CA TYR A 31 -12.43 1.81 -5.75
C TYR A 31 -11.55 1.03 -6.72
N LEU A 32 -10.59 0.25 -6.22
CA LEU A 32 -9.71 -0.57 -7.05
C LEU A 32 -10.47 -1.65 -7.83
N ALA A 33 -11.53 -2.24 -7.26
CA ALA A 33 -12.37 -3.20 -7.96
C ALA A 33 -13.12 -2.62 -9.18
N LYS A 34 -13.20 -1.28 -9.27
CA LYS A 34 -13.81 -0.57 -10.40
C LYS A 34 -12.79 0.00 -11.38
N SER A 35 -11.48 -0.17 -11.10
CA SER A 35 -10.41 0.35 -11.94
C SER A 35 -9.95 -0.72 -12.92
N GLU A 36 -9.93 -0.39 -14.21
CA GLU A 36 -9.41 -1.29 -15.27
C GLU A 36 -7.88 -1.31 -15.30
N ASP A 37 -7.23 -0.19 -14.96
CA ASP A 37 -5.77 -0.04 -14.86
C ASP A 37 -5.34 0.60 -13.53
N SER A 38 -4.12 0.30 -13.07
CA SER A 38 -3.51 0.90 -11.87
C SER A 38 -2.60 2.06 -12.27
N ILE A 39 -3.04 3.30 -12.03
CA ILE A 39 -2.19 4.50 -12.19
C ILE A 39 -1.26 4.72 -10.98
N TRP A 40 -1.39 3.90 -9.94
CA TRP A 40 -0.90 4.20 -8.58
C TRP A 40 0.40 3.49 -8.24
N SER A 41 0.67 2.37 -8.90
CA SER A 41 1.88 1.56 -8.68
C SER A 41 2.24 0.83 -9.97
N ASP A 42 3.52 0.56 -10.19
CA ASP A 42 4.01 -0.37 -11.23
C ASP A 42 3.50 -1.81 -11.02
N MET A 43 2.79 -2.06 -9.91
CA MET A 43 2.06 -3.28 -9.66
C MET A 43 0.68 -3.24 -10.32
N GLU A 44 0.34 -4.34 -10.99
CA GLU A 44 -1.00 -4.66 -11.47
C GLU A 44 -2.06 -4.44 -10.37
N VAL A 45 -3.26 -4.00 -10.76
CA VAL A 45 -4.39 -3.77 -9.84
C VAL A 45 -4.63 -4.99 -8.96
N GLU A 46 -4.55 -6.21 -9.53
CA GLU A 46 -4.73 -7.45 -8.80
C GLU A 46 -3.73 -7.65 -7.65
N ASP A 47 -2.48 -7.30 -7.87
CA ASP A 47 -1.42 -7.49 -6.88
C ASP A 47 -1.50 -6.44 -5.78
N THR A 48 -1.90 -5.22 -6.13
CA THR A 48 -2.28 -4.17 -5.16
C THR A 48 -3.45 -4.64 -4.30
N VAL A 49 -4.50 -5.19 -4.89
CA VAL A 49 -5.65 -5.76 -4.17
C VAL A 49 -5.24 -6.89 -3.23
N LYS A 50 -4.41 -7.84 -3.69
CA LYS A 50 -3.88 -8.93 -2.85
C LYS A 50 -3.08 -8.40 -1.66
N LEU A 51 -2.26 -7.37 -1.88
CA LEU A 51 -1.45 -6.75 -0.83
C LEU A 51 -2.33 -6.08 0.24
N ILE A 52 -3.32 -5.28 -0.17
CA ILE A 52 -4.24 -4.60 0.75
C ILE A 52 -5.08 -5.63 1.52
N LYS A 53 -5.64 -6.65 0.86
CA LYS A 53 -6.39 -7.73 1.52
C LYS A 53 -5.55 -8.44 2.59
N LYS A 54 -4.27 -8.71 2.30
CA LYS A 54 -3.34 -9.33 3.25
C LYS A 54 -3.08 -8.44 4.47
N GLN A 55 -2.93 -7.13 4.28
CA GLN A 55 -2.75 -6.20 5.41
C GLN A 55 -4.04 -6.04 6.21
N LEU A 56 -5.20 -5.96 5.55
CA LEU A 56 -6.51 -5.90 6.20
C LEU A 56 -6.76 -7.12 7.08
N HIS A 57 -6.43 -8.31 6.59
CA HIS A 57 -6.51 -9.53 7.39
C HIS A 57 -5.58 -9.48 8.62
N LEU A 58 -4.35 -8.99 8.48
CA LEU A 58 -3.42 -8.83 9.60
C LEU A 58 -3.90 -7.79 10.62
N LEU A 59 -4.48 -6.69 10.17
CA LEU A 59 -5.05 -5.66 11.02
C LEU A 59 -6.21 -6.23 11.85
N LYS A 60 -7.15 -6.94 11.21
CA LYS A 60 -8.31 -7.53 11.87
C LYS A 60 -7.95 -8.66 12.84
N SER A 61 -7.00 -9.52 12.48
CA SER A 61 -6.62 -10.69 13.29
C SER A 61 -5.65 -10.37 14.42
N SER A 62 -4.73 -9.41 14.21
CA SER A 62 -3.60 -9.20 15.12
C SER A 62 -3.40 -7.75 15.56
N GLY A 63 -4.18 -6.80 15.01
CA GLY A 63 -4.00 -5.36 15.25
C GLY A 63 -2.66 -4.84 14.71
N LYS A 64 -2.05 -5.56 13.76
CA LYS A 64 -0.73 -5.23 13.20
C LYS A 64 -0.77 -5.10 11.69
N VAL A 65 0.11 -4.26 11.17
CA VAL A 65 0.23 -3.97 9.74
C VAL A 65 1.69 -3.95 9.33
N ASN A 66 2.00 -4.47 8.15
CA ASN A 66 3.30 -4.27 7.53
C ASN A 66 3.30 -2.94 6.75
N VAL A 67 3.74 -1.87 7.40
CA VAL A 67 3.73 -0.51 6.84
C VAL A 67 4.73 -0.35 5.70
N SER A 68 5.88 -1.04 5.75
CA SER A 68 6.86 -0.97 4.65
C SER A 68 6.26 -1.51 3.35
N LYS A 69 5.46 -2.58 3.42
CA LYS A 69 4.73 -3.12 2.26
C LYS A 69 3.66 -2.19 1.71
N LEU A 70 3.04 -1.38 2.57
CA LEU A 70 2.06 -0.38 2.12
C LEU A 70 2.73 0.84 1.50
N ASN A 71 3.90 1.25 1.99
CA ASN A 71 4.64 2.36 1.40
C ASN A 71 4.96 2.13 -0.09
N TYR A 72 5.13 0.87 -0.52
CA TYR A 72 5.31 0.54 -1.94
C TYR A 72 4.12 0.95 -2.82
N LEU A 73 2.90 1.04 -2.27
CA LEU A 73 1.72 1.49 -3.02
C LEU A 73 1.72 3.00 -3.30
N PHE A 74 2.59 3.74 -2.63
CA PHE A 74 2.68 5.21 -2.72
C PHE A 74 4.05 5.67 -3.20
N LEU A 75 4.90 4.73 -3.65
CA LEU A 75 6.13 5.10 -4.33
C LEU A 75 5.74 5.69 -5.69
N PRO A 76 6.26 6.87 -6.06
CA PRO A 76 5.97 7.45 -7.36
C PRO A 76 6.37 6.47 -8.46
N THR A 77 5.41 6.18 -9.35
CA THR A 77 5.56 5.34 -10.56
C THR A 77 6.10 6.11 -11.75
N ALA A 78 6.42 7.39 -11.58
CA ALA A 78 6.97 8.17 -12.67
C ALA A 78 8.30 7.53 -13.11
N PRO A 79 8.52 7.31 -14.42
CA PRO A 79 9.89 7.18 -14.88
C PRO A 79 10.61 8.45 -14.44
N LEU A 80 11.81 8.31 -13.86
CA LEU A 80 12.75 9.39 -13.54
C LEU A 80 13.09 10.32 -14.73
N GLN A 81 12.44 10.16 -15.88
CA GLN A 81 12.71 10.83 -17.14
C GLN A 81 11.81 12.03 -17.44
N GLU A 82 10.62 12.19 -16.84
CA GLU A 82 9.79 13.37 -17.11
C GLU A 82 10.27 14.63 -16.37
N ILE A 83 10.96 14.49 -15.23
CA ILE A 83 11.51 15.63 -14.47
C ILE A 83 12.80 16.18 -15.12
N ALA A 84 13.37 15.49 -16.11
CA ALA A 84 14.53 15.96 -16.86
C ALA A 84 14.18 16.74 -18.14
N MET A 85 12.92 16.67 -18.61
CA MET A 85 12.49 17.34 -19.86
C MET A 85 11.92 18.75 -19.66
N GLU A 86 11.71 19.19 -18.41
CA GLU A 86 11.32 20.59 -18.12
C GLU A 86 12.52 21.54 -17.91
N ASN A 87 13.76 21.04 -18.00
CA ASN A 87 14.99 21.84 -17.86
C ASN A 87 15.92 21.75 -19.09
N GLY A 88 15.38 21.46 -20.27
CA GLY A 88 16.12 21.43 -21.54
C GLY A 88 15.43 22.25 -22.62
#